data_AF-A0A3A8IT98-F1
#
_entry.id   AF-A0A3A8IT98-F1
#
_cell.length_a   1.000
_cell.length_b   1.000
_cell.length_c   1.000
_cell.angle_alpha   90.00
_cell.angle_beta   90.00
_cell.angle_gamma   90.00
#
_symmetry.space_group_name_H-M   'P 1'
#
loop_
_entity.id
_entity.type
_entity.pdbx_description
1 polymer ?
#
loop_
_entity_poly.entity_id
_entity_poly.type
_entity_poly.pdbx_seq_one_letter_code
_entity_poly.pdbx_strand_id
1 'polypeptide(L)'
;MSLGACALLGLLGAGCGAPSSVDGWAGAAPELESQRAGAAVKVSKAVGKKVYVHLMPWFETRATSGNGGWGIHWTMANQNPDVVDGSGRRQIASYYYPLIGPYGSGDRDVVEYQLLLMKYAGVDGVLIDWPGTINAFDYPKNRANSEAVIAQTAAVGLDFAVVYEDHNVTFAYNGGFITDKQGAARNDMAYLRDRYFNQPNYIRQDNAPLLLVFGPQTFQSPSEWTNVFSPLSQKPTFLTLWYESGEAGGNAKGEFAWIYPDFTEGLTHFYNNHPSPLKFGSVYPGFRSFYAAGGWGGPTWEIAHNGLNSFNQTLDLAKNAASINHFQINTWNDYGEGTMIEPTREFGYGFLTSLQQKLGVPYSQSELELINTLYQQRKQYAGDGNKQAQLNQAAAALAALNVTQARNILNGGGGGGTGVSITNGGFESGMTGWSTWTPNNTAGAAFAETYNGGHNSANHLTHWSGAPFETWTYQAVSGLASGNYKVRAWVRKGGGFDMARFQVKACTSCTFAFTTLGTYGDWTQVETPAVSVTGGFLEFGFHTRALTGNTANFIHMDDVSVIKL
;
A
#
# COMPACT_ATOMS: atom_id res chain seq x y z
N MET A 1 25.48 -25.12 17.73
CA MET A 1 24.47 -25.96 17.04
C MET A 1 23.89 -25.10 15.93
N SER A 2 24.44 -25.24 14.73
CA SER A 2 24.10 -24.45 13.54
C SER A 2 22.84 -25.05 12.91
N LEU A 3 21.67 -24.44 13.15
CA LEU A 3 20.44 -24.76 12.44
C LEU A 3 20.41 -23.90 11.18
N GLY A 4 20.97 -24.45 10.11
CA GLY A 4 21.02 -23.83 8.79
C GLY A 4 19.62 -23.61 8.22
N ALA A 5 19.40 -22.41 7.68
CA ALA A 5 18.26 -22.11 6.82
C ALA A 5 18.45 -22.82 5.47
N CYS A 6 17.87 -24.01 5.34
CA CYS A 6 17.56 -24.71 4.07
C CYS A 6 16.12 -24.32 3.68
N ALA A 7 15.70 -24.13 2.42
CA ALA A 7 16.06 -24.69 1.12
C ALA A 7 15.48 -23.75 0.00
N LEU A 8 15.77 -23.82 -1.31
CA LEU A 8 15.74 -25.01 -2.19
C LEU A 8 16.46 -24.89 -3.55
N LEU A 9 17.04 -26.01 -3.98
CA LEU A 9 17.41 -26.34 -5.37
C LEU A 9 16.19 -26.78 -6.21
N GLY A 10 16.10 -26.27 -7.44
CA GLY A 10 15.46 -27.01 -8.51
C GLY A 10 15.47 -26.29 -9.85
N LEU A 11 16.43 -26.61 -10.73
CA LEU A 11 16.29 -26.50 -12.19
C LEU A 11 17.46 -27.23 -12.89
N LEU A 12 17.14 -28.38 -13.49
CA LEU A 12 17.96 -29.07 -14.49
C LEU A 12 17.49 -28.64 -15.88
N GLY A 13 18.43 -28.59 -16.81
CA GLY A 13 18.34 -27.79 -18.03
C GLY A 13 17.46 -28.35 -19.13
N ALA A 14 17.10 -27.45 -20.05
CA ALA A 14 16.69 -27.78 -21.40
C ALA A 14 17.14 -26.66 -22.38
N GLY A 15 18.01 -27.04 -23.32
CA GLY A 15 17.92 -26.60 -24.71
C GLY A 15 18.45 -25.21 -25.08
N CYS A 16 19.61 -25.21 -25.73
CA CYS A 16 20.29 -24.07 -26.35
C CYS A 16 19.45 -23.30 -27.37
N GLY A 17 19.58 -21.97 -27.33
CA GLY A 17 19.29 -21.06 -28.43
C GLY A 17 19.93 -19.70 -28.11
N ALA A 18 21.15 -19.46 -28.60
CA ALA A 18 21.83 -18.19 -28.41
C ALA A 18 21.11 -17.06 -29.17
N PRO A 19 20.86 -15.89 -28.55
CA PRO A 19 20.61 -14.67 -29.30
C PRO A 19 21.87 -13.81 -29.34
N SER A 20 22.11 -13.30 -30.55
CA SER A 20 23.06 -12.27 -30.93
C SER A 20 23.07 -11.05 -30.00
N SER A 21 24.27 -10.51 -29.82
CA SER A 21 24.56 -9.21 -29.22
C SER A 21 23.69 -8.10 -29.82
N VAL A 22 22.91 -7.44 -28.98
CA VAL A 22 22.33 -6.14 -29.30
C VAL A 22 22.86 -5.15 -28.27
N ASP A 23 23.96 -4.52 -28.63
CA ASP A 23 24.43 -3.29 -28.01
C ASP A 23 23.37 -2.19 -28.21
N GLY A 24 23.10 -1.45 -27.14
CA GLY A 24 22.50 -0.12 -27.23
C GLY A 24 21.08 0.00 -26.69
N TRP A 25 20.94 0.05 -25.36
CA TRP A 25 19.84 0.77 -24.71
C TRP A 25 20.40 1.74 -23.66
N ALA A 26 20.97 2.84 -24.17
CA ALA A 26 20.94 4.11 -23.45
C ALA A 26 19.56 4.76 -23.73
N GLY A 27 18.51 4.21 -23.11
CA GLY A 27 17.18 4.80 -23.12
C GLY A 27 17.06 5.78 -21.96
N ALA A 28 16.99 7.07 -22.27
CA ALA A 28 16.76 8.13 -21.30
C ALA A 28 15.53 7.84 -20.43
N ALA A 29 15.69 8.01 -19.12
CA ALA A 29 14.60 7.96 -18.15
C ALA A 29 13.50 8.96 -18.56
N PRO A 30 12.22 8.57 -18.62
CA PRO A 30 11.15 9.52 -18.78
C PRO A 30 11.09 10.42 -17.55
N GLU A 31 11.43 11.68 -17.81
CA GLU A 31 11.28 12.90 -17.02
C GLU A 31 10.11 12.85 -16.02
N LEU A 32 10.43 12.54 -14.76
CA LEU A 32 9.74 13.07 -13.57
C LEU A 32 10.58 14.21 -12.98
N GLU A 33 11.27 14.97 -13.82
CA GLU A 33 11.88 16.22 -13.39
C GLU A 33 10.85 17.34 -13.45
N SER A 34 10.64 17.97 -12.28
CA SER A 34 10.08 19.31 -12.11
C SER A 34 8.56 19.51 -12.16
N GLN A 35 7.82 18.90 -11.22
CA GLN A 35 6.62 19.55 -10.67
C GLN A 35 6.62 19.47 -9.13
N ARG A 36 7.34 20.40 -8.49
CA ARG A 36 7.19 20.69 -7.06
C ARG A 36 5.87 21.43 -6.83
N ALA A 37 4.87 20.71 -6.35
CA ALA A 37 3.79 21.26 -5.55
C ALA A 37 3.78 20.50 -4.21
N GLY A 38 4.51 21.05 -3.23
CA GLY A 38 4.77 20.46 -1.90
C GLY A 38 5.94 19.48 -1.91
N ALA A 39 7.00 19.75 -1.15
CA ALA A 39 8.05 18.74 -0.92
C ALA A 39 7.41 17.56 -0.17
N ALA A 40 7.71 16.32 -0.57
CA ALA A 40 7.15 15.13 0.07
C ALA A 40 7.44 15.18 1.59
N VAL A 41 6.39 14.99 2.40
CA VAL A 41 6.47 15.14 3.87
C VAL A 41 6.41 13.76 4.52
N LYS A 42 7.30 13.48 5.49
CA LYS A 42 7.22 12.23 6.27
C LYS A 42 5.92 12.20 7.09
N VAL A 43 5.30 11.02 7.20
CA VAL A 43 4.13 10.85 8.07
C VAL A 43 4.55 10.96 9.53
N SER A 44 3.85 11.80 10.29
CA SER A 44 4.03 11.88 11.74
C SER A 44 3.45 10.65 12.42
N LYS A 45 4.15 10.14 13.43
CA LYS A 45 3.71 9.05 14.30
C LYS A 45 4.07 9.34 15.75
N ALA A 46 3.27 8.81 16.68
CA ALA A 46 3.51 8.95 18.11
C ALA A 46 4.72 8.11 18.60
N VAL A 47 5.01 7.01 17.92
CA VAL A 47 6.14 6.13 18.23
C VAL A 47 7.43 6.67 17.61
N GLY A 48 8.41 7.01 18.46
CA GLY A 48 9.71 7.56 18.03
C GLY A 48 10.71 6.57 17.40
N LYS A 49 10.31 5.30 17.22
CA LYS A 49 11.15 4.26 16.60
C LYS A 49 11.09 4.31 15.08
N LYS A 50 12.18 3.90 14.44
CA LYS A 50 12.24 3.75 12.99
C LYS A 50 11.60 2.43 12.55
N VAL A 51 10.72 2.53 11.56
CA VAL A 51 9.94 1.42 11.02
C VAL A 51 10.28 1.29 9.56
N TYR A 52 10.89 0.17 9.20
CA TYR A 52 11.18 -0.16 7.81
C TYR A 52 10.32 -1.33 7.35
N VAL A 53 10.25 -1.55 6.05
CA VAL A 53 9.59 -2.73 5.48
C VAL A 53 10.53 -3.43 4.51
N HIS A 54 10.64 -4.75 4.63
CA HIS A 54 11.42 -5.56 3.70
C HIS A 54 10.58 -5.84 2.44
N LEU A 55 11.07 -5.46 1.26
CA LEU A 55 10.35 -5.56 -0.01
C LEU A 55 11.03 -6.53 -0.98
N MET A 56 10.24 -7.41 -1.58
CA MET A 56 10.64 -8.33 -2.65
C MET A 56 10.39 -7.71 -4.04
N PRO A 57 11.41 -7.48 -4.87
CA PRO A 57 11.26 -6.85 -6.17
C PRO A 57 11.12 -7.86 -7.34
N TRP A 58 10.61 -9.07 -7.10
CA TRP A 58 10.77 -10.21 -8.02
C TRP A 58 9.50 -10.73 -8.71
N PHE A 59 8.40 -10.01 -8.61
CA PHE A 59 7.13 -10.44 -9.22
C PHE A 59 7.02 -9.93 -10.65
N GLU A 60 6.54 -10.77 -11.57
CA GLU A 60 6.35 -10.39 -12.98
C GLU A 60 5.06 -10.91 -13.59
N THR A 61 4.33 -10.03 -14.26
CA THR A 61 3.27 -10.45 -15.20
C THR A 61 3.88 -10.80 -16.57
N ARG A 62 3.06 -11.37 -17.45
CA ARG A 62 3.42 -11.55 -18.87
C ARG A 62 3.87 -10.27 -19.56
N ALA A 63 3.25 -9.14 -19.21
CA ALA A 63 3.55 -7.86 -19.84
C ALA A 63 4.88 -7.26 -19.33
N THR A 64 5.28 -7.60 -18.10
CA THR A 64 6.42 -6.96 -17.44
C THR A 64 7.68 -7.82 -17.46
N SER A 65 7.56 -9.14 -17.61
CA SER A 65 8.68 -10.10 -17.61
C SER A 65 9.66 -9.95 -18.77
N GLY A 66 9.23 -9.32 -19.88
CA GLY A 66 10.03 -9.17 -21.10
C GLY A 66 10.13 -10.43 -21.97
N ASN A 67 9.73 -11.60 -21.45
CA ASN A 67 9.69 -12.86 -22.20
C ASN A 67 8.27 -13.35 -22.53
N GLY A 68 7.24 -12.59 -22.13
CA GLY A 68 5.82 -12.93 -22.35
C GLY A 68 5.26 -13.99 -21.41
N GLY A 69 6.08 -14.57 -20.52
CA GLY A 69 5.68 -15.52 -19.49
C GLY A 69 5.42 -14.87 -18.13
N TRP A 70 4.77 -15.58 -17.23
CA TRP A 70 4.65 -15.18 -15.83
C TRP A 70 6.00 -15.37 -15.10
N GLY A 71 6.32 -14.45 -14.19
CA GLY A 71 7.52 -14.54 -13.37
C GLY A 71 7.51 -15.76 -12.45
N ILE A 72 8.69 -16.31 -12.19
CA ILE A 72 8.84 -17.56 -11.44
C ILE A 72 8.28 -17.45 -10.01
N HIS A 73 8.25 -16.25 -9.42
CA HIS A 73 7.70 -16.02 -8.09
C HIS A 73 6.16 -16.03 -8.04
N TRP A 74 5.47 -15.96 -9.19
CA TRP A 74 4.02 -16.24 -9.27
C TRP A 74 3.72 -17.68 -9.65
N THR A 75 4.65 -18.40 -10.27
CA THR A 75 4.41 -19.76 -10.79
C THR A 75 4.98 -20.85 -9.90
N MET A 76 6.10 -20.58 -9.22
CA MET A 76 7.04 -21.60 -8.76
C MET A 76 7.21 -22.68 -9.84
N ALA A 77 7.24 -23.97 -9.49
CA ALA A 77 7.41 -25.05 -10.47
C ALA A 77 6.11 -25.47 -11.17
N ASN A 78 4.93 -25.22 -10.58
CA ASN A 78 3.70 -25.91 -10.99
C ASN A 78 2.41 -25.06 -10.99
N GLN A 79 2.48 -23.75 -10.73
CA GLN A 79 1.31 -22.86 -10.80
C GLN A 79 1.23 -22.16 -12.17
N ASN A 80 0.00 -21.95 -12.65
CA ASN A 80 -0.26 -21.26 -13.91
C ASN A 80 -1.26 -20.11 -13.69
N PRO A 81 -0.80 -18.85 -13.56
CA PRO A 81 -1.68 -17.73 -13.25
C PRO A 81 -2.72 -17.40 -14.34
N ASP A 82 -2.65 -18.01 -15.53
CA ASP A 82 -3.72 -17.91 -16.54
C ASP A 82 -4.98 -18.71 -16.16
N VAL A 83 -4.84 -19.72 -15.29
CA VAL A 83 -5.96 -20.48 -14.75
C VAL A 83 -6.64 -19.62 -13.68
N VAL A 84 -7.92 -19.31 -13.90
CA VAL A 84 -8.74 -18.51 -12.99
C VAL A 84 -9.95 -19.33 -12.56
N ASP A 85 -10.18 -19.43 -11.25
CA ASP A 85 -11.35 -20.10 -10.71
C ASP A 85 -12.63 -19.24 -10.79
N GLY A 86 -13.78 -19.82 -10.44
CA GLY A 86 -15.07 -19.11 -10.47
C GLY A 86 -15.18 -17.91 -9.52
N SER A 87 -14.24 -17.73 -8.59
CA SER A 87 -14.16 -16.58 -7.67
C SER A 87 -13.21 -15.48 -8.17
N GLY A 88 -12.62 -15.67 -9.36
CA GLY A 88 -11.61 -14.78 -9.91
C GLY A 88 -10.24 -14.91 -9.25
N ARG A 89 -9.95 -16.02 -8.53
CA ARG A 89 -8.61 -16.32 -8.02
C ARG A 89 -7.78 -16.97 -9.12
N ARG A 90 -6.58 -16.43 -9.36
CA ARG A 90 -5.59 -17.01 -10.28
C ARG A 90 -4.84 -18.14 -9.59
N GLN A 91 -4.47 -19.19 -10.31
CA GLN A 91 -3.58 -20.22 -9.78
C GLN A 91 -2.15 -19.64 -9.67
N ILE A 92 -1.83 -19.06 -8.52
CA ILE A 92 -0.55 -18.45 -8.18
C ILE A 92 0.16 -19.22 -7.07
N ALA A 93 1.47 -19.04 -6.96
CA ALA A 93 2.32 -19.63 -5.93
C ALA A 93 2.19 -18.93 -4.56
N SER A 94 0.95 -18.84 -4.06
CA SER A 94 0.64 -18.29 -2.74
C SER A 94 -0.70 -18.80 -2.24
N TYR A 95 -0.85 -18.86 -0.91
CA TYR A 95 -2.15 -19.04 -0.25
C TYR A 95 -2.91 -17.70 -0.07
N TYR A 96 -2.27 -16.57 -0.36
CA TYR A 96 -2.79 -15.24 -0.09
C TYR A 96 -2.81 -14.41 -1.37
N TYR A 97 -3.91 -13.70 -1.61
CA TYR A 97 -4.19 -13.09 -2.91
C TYR A 97 -4.06 -11.56 -2.81
N PRO A 98 -3.10 -10.92 -3.49
CA PRO A 98 -2.98 -9.47 -3.51
C PRO A 98 -4.32 -8.81 -3.86
N LEU A 99 -4.70 -7.76 -3.14
CA LEU A 99 -5.98 -7.07 -3.33
C LEU A 99 -6.09 -6.49 -4.76
N ILE A 100 -4.96 -6.04 -5.31
CA ILE A 100 -4.85 -5.52 -6.68
C ILE A 100 -4.55 -6.61 -7.74
N GLY A 101 -4.55 -7.89 -7.34
CA GLY A 101 -4.19 -9.04 -8.18
C GLY A 101 -2.67 -9.19 -8.41
N PRO A 102 -2.24 -10.28 -9.07
CA PRO A 102 -0.83 -10.49 -9.41
C PRO A 102 -0.30 -9.38 -10.32
N TYR A 103 0.89 -8.89 -10.01
CA TYR A 103 1.46 -7.69 -10.61
C TYR A 103 2.94 -7.88 -11.00
N GLY A 104 3.50 -6.88 -11.69
CA GLY A 104 4.93 -6.77 -11.94
C GLY A 104 5.55 -5.78 -10.95
N SER A 105 6.63 -6.14 -10.27
CA SER A 105 7.25 -5.32 -9.21
C SER A 105 7.79 -3.98 -9.73
N GLY A 106 8.12 -3.89 -11.02
CA GLY A 106 8.53 -2.64 -11.67
C GLY A 106 7.40 -1.84 -12.33
N ASP A 107 6.13 -2.26 -12.22
CA ASP A 107 4.99 -1.50 -12.77
C ASP A 107 4.86 -0.17 -12.01
N ARG A 108 4.85 0.94 -12.74
CA ARG A 108 4.85 2.29 -12.16
C ARG A 108 3.68 2.53 -11.22
N ASP A 109 2.47 2.09 -11.58
CA ASP A 109 1.27 2.35 -10.79
C ASP A 109 1.24 1.46 -9.54
N VAL A 110 1.80 0.25 -9.63
CA VAL A 110 1.99 -0.65 -8.49
C VAL A 110 2.98 -0.04 -7.49
N VAL A 111 4.12 0.46 -7.96
CA VAL A 111 5.08 1.15 -7.11
C VAL A 111 4.47 2.39 -6.44
N GLU A 112 3.72 3.23 -7.20
CA GLU A 112 2.98 4.38 -6.65
C GLU A 112 2.02 3.95 -5.54
N TYR A 113 1.20 2.92 -5.79
CA TYR A 113 0.27 2.34 -4.84
C TYR A 113 0.97 1.86 -3.56
N GLN A 114 1.98 1.01 -3.69
CA GLN A 114 2.68 0.39 -2.56
C GLN A 114 3.38 1.41 -1.68
N LEU A 115 4.14 2.34 -2.29
CA LEU A 115 4.88 3.35 -1.55
C LEU A 115 3.94 4.34 -0.82
N LEU A 116 2.81 4.71 -1.43
CA LEU A 116 1.80 5.52 -0.75
C LEU A 116 1.15 4.77 0.42
N LEU A 117 0.84 3.48 0.28
CA LEU A 117 0.33 2.68 1.40
C LEU A 117 1.33 2.57 2.55
N MET A 118 2.61 2.31 2.26
CA MET A 118 3.67 2.27 3.26
C MET A 118 3.77 3.60 4.01
N LYS A 119 3.78 4.72 3.27
CA LYS A 119 3.78 6.07 3.83
C LYS A 119 2.62 6.26 4.82
N TYR A 120 1.37 6.02 4.38
CA TYR A 120 0.18 6.23 5.20
C TYR A 120 0.01 5.20 6.33
N ALA A 121 0.76 4.09 6.30
CA ALA A 121 0.89 3.14 7.41
C ALA A 121 1.93 3.55 8.47
N GLY A 122 2.75 4.58 8.21
CA GLY A 122 3.77 5.07 9.15
C GLY A 122 5.16 4.45 8.98
N VAL A 123 5.43 3.82 7.84
CA VAL A 123 6.76 3.33 7.45
C VAL A 123 7.68 4.52 7.13
N ASP A 124 8.92 4.48 7.62
CA ASP A 124 9.96 5.49 7.36
C ASP A 124 10.74 5.21 6.08
N GLY A 125 10.88 3.94 5.70
CA GLY A 125 11.65 3.56 4.53
C GLY A 125 11.56 2.09 4.16
N VAL A 126 12.14 1.75 3.01
CA VAL A 126 12.08 0.42 2.40
C VAL A 126 13.46 -0.24 2.45
N LEU A 127 13.52 -1.48 2.91
CA LEU A 127 14.70 -2.35 2.81
C LEU A 127 14.45 -3.28 1.62
N ILE A 128 15.13 -3.02 0.51
CA ILE A 128 14.86 -3.71 -0.75
C ILE A 128 15.76 -4.94 -0.86
N ASP A 129 15.14 -6.10 -1.06
CA ASP A 129 15.85 -7.35 -1.34
C ASP A 129 16.59 -7.22 -2.68
N TRP A 130 17.92 -7.10 -2.62
CA TRP A 130 18.71 -6.64 -3.76
C TRP A 130 19.58 -7.78 -4.30
N PRO A 131 19.40 -8.15 -5.58
CA PRO A 131 19.94 -9.41 -6.11
C PRO A 131 21.41 -9.37 -6.53
N GLY A 132 22.03 -8.19 -6.57
CA GLY A 132 23.36 -8.01 -7.17
C GLY A 132 23.33 -7.54 -8.63
N THR A 133 24.54 -7.36 -9.19
CA THR A 133 24.76 -6.89 -10.57
C THR A 133 24.91 -8.01 -11.59
N ILE A 134 25.01 -9.26 -11.14
CA ILE A 134 25.25 -10.41 -11.99
C ILE A 134 24.10 -10.64 -12.98
N ASN A 135 24.44 -10.93 -14.24
CA ASN A 135 23.47 -11.27 -15.28
C ASN A 135 23.20 -12.78 -15.30
N ALA A 136 22.47 -13.25 -14.29
CA ALA A 136 22.03 -14.64 -14.16
C ALA A 136 20.53 -14.69 -13.83
N PHE A 137 19.84 -15.74 -14.30
CA PHE A 137 18.43 -16.00 -13.99
C PHE A 137 17.53 -14.76 -14.17
N ASP A 138 16.73 -14.42 -13.16
CA ASP A 138 15.87 -13.24 -13.09
C ASP A 138 16.53 -12.04 -12.40
N TYR A 139 17.80 -12.14 -11.96
CA TYR A 139 18.50 -11.08 -11.22
C TYR A 139 18.54 -9.73 -11.94
N PRO A 140 18.78 -9.65 -13.28
CA PRO A 140 18.70 -8.36 -13.99
C PRO A 140 17.34 -7.70 -13.86
N LYS A 141 16.27 -8.49 -13.86
CA LYS A 141 14.91 -7.98 -13.76
C LYS A 141 14.61 -7.54 -12.33
N ASN A 142 15.00 -8.32 -11.33
CA ASN A 142 14.85 -7.98 -9.92
C ASN A 142 15.64 -6.70 -9.56
N ARG A 143 16.83 -6.51 -10.16
CA ARG A 143 17.60 -5.26 -10.07
C ARG A 143 16.86 -4.09 -10.74
N ALA A 144 16.33 -4.28 -11.95
CA ALA A 144 15.57 -3.23 -12.64
C ALA A 144 14.30 -2.82 -11.86
N ASN A 145 13.62 -3.77 -11.23
CA ASN A 145 12.47 -3.49 -10.36
C ASN A 145 12.89 -2.77 -9.09
N SER A 146 14.03 -3.14 -8.48
CA SER A 146 14.61 -2.41 -7.35
C SER A 146 14.84 -0.94 -7.70
N GLU A 147 15.44 -0.67 -8.86
CA GLU A 147 15.67 0.70 -9.38
C GLU A 147 14.35 1.46 -9.59
N ALA A 148 13.31 0.79 -10.12
CA ALA A 148 11.99 1.39 -10.32
C ALA A 148 11.33 1.81 -8.99
N VAL A 149 11.49 1.00 -7.93
CA VAL A 149 11.05 1.34 -6.57
C VAL A 149 11.88 2.50 -6.02
N ILE A 150 13.21 2.39 -6.04
CA ILE A 150 14.16 3.41 -5.54
C ILE A 150 13.85 4.78 -6.13
N ALA A 151 13.63 4.86 -7.44
CA ALA A 151 13.36 6.10 -8.15
C ALA A 151 12.14 6.89 -7.63
N GLN A 152 11.18 6.22 -6.97
CA GLN A 152 9.96 6.85 -6.45
C GLN A 152 9.96 7.08 -4.93
N THR A 153 10.89 6.47 -4.18
CA THR A 153 10.93 6.57 -2.71
C THR A 153 11.00 8.01 -2.21
N ALA A 154 11.92 8.82 -2.75
CA ALA A 154 12.08 10.23 -2.37
C ALA A 154 10.83 11.06 -2.67
N ALA A 155 10.13 10.76 -3.77
CA ALA A 155 8.94 11.48 -4.20
C ALA A 155 7.75 11.31 -3.24
N VAL A 156 7.72 10.23 -2.45
CA VAL A 156 6.71 10.01 -1.40
C VAL A 156 7.26 10.24 0.01
N GLY A 157 8.50 10.68 0.15
CA GLY A 157 9.14 10.98 1.44
C GLY A 157 9.60 9.75 2.22
N LEU A 158 9.85 8.63 1.53
CA LEU A 158 10.42 7.41 2.13
C LEU A 158 11.93 7.35 1.90
N ASP A 159 12.65 6.87 2.90
CA ASP A 159 14.06 6.53 2.78
C ASP A 159 14.21 5.09 2.22
N PHE A 160 15.40 4.69 1.79
CA PHE A 160 15.65 3.30 1.39
C PHE A 160 17.05 2.81 1.73
N ALA A 161 17.19 1.49 1.89
CA ALA A 161 18.46 0.78 1.87
C ALA A 161 18.28 -0.56 1.16
N VAL A 162 19.37 -1.29 0.95
CA VAL A 162 19.33 -2.61 0.31
C VAL A 162 19.68 -3.71 1.31
N VAL A 163 19.05 -4.86 1.13
CA VAL A 163 19.42 -6.13 1.73
C VAL A 163 20.10 -6.96 0.66
N TYR A 164 21.42 -7.10 0.75
CA TYR A 164 22.21 -7.81 -0.25
C TYR A 164 22.01 -9.32 -0.13
N GLU A 165 21.59 -9.96 -1.22
CA GLU A 165 21.46 -11.42 -1.30
C GLU A 165 22.79 -12.04 -1.74
N ASP A 166 23.73 -12.19 -0.80
CA ASP A 166 25.07 -12.70 -1.13
C ASP A 166 25.04 -14.16 -1.64
N HIS A 167 23.99 -14.92 -1.32
CA HIS A 167 23.81 -16.28 -1.82
C HIS A 167 23.64 -16.35 -3.35
N ASN A 168 23.09 -15.30 -3.96
CA ASN A 168 22.96 -15.20 -5.42
C ASN A 168 24.30 -15.32 -6.14
N VAL A 169 25.39 -14.89 -5.51
CA VAL A 169 26.75 -15.05 -6.05
C VAL A 169 27.13 -16.52 -6.15
N THR A 170 26.76 -17.34 -5.16
CA THR A 170 27.01 -18.79 -5.20
C THR A 170 26.15 -19.46 -6.26
N PHE A 171 24.87 -19.10 -6.41
CA PHE A 171 24.03 -19.64 -7.48
C PHE A 171 24.56 -19.28 -8.87
N ALA A 172 24.93 -18.03 -9.09
CA ALA A 172 25.50 -17.60 -10.37
C ALA A 172 26.83 -18.33 -10.69
N TYR A 173 27.69 -18.53 -9.69
CA TYR A 173 28.92 -19.30 -9.85
C TYR A 173 28.64 -20.77 -10.21
N ASN A 174 27.74 -21.42 -9.47
CA ASN A 174 27.37 -22.81 -9.73
C ASN A 174 26.68 -23.00 -11.10
N GLY A 175 25.93 -21.98 -11.55
CA GLY A 175 25.33 -21.93 -12.88
C GLY A 175 26.31 -21.58 -14.00
N GLY A 176 27.58 -21.30 -13.70
CA GLY A 176 28.61 -20.95 -14.68
C GLY A 176 28.51 -19.54 -15.26
N PHE A 177 27.70 -18.65 -14.66
CA PHE A 177 27.56 -17.26 -15.10
C PHE A 177 28.75 -16.38 -14.70
N ILE A 178 29.47 -16.78 -13.65
CA ILE A 178 30.69 -16.11 -13.16
C ILE A 178 31.73 -17.16 -12.76
N THR A 179 33.00 -16.75 -12.72
CA THR A 179 34.14 -17.60 -12.29
C THR A 179 34.88 -17.05 -11.06
N ASP A 180 34.61 -15.80 -10.65
CA ASP A 180 35.20 -15.16 -9.47
C ASP A 180 34.08 -14.58 -8.58
N LYS A 181 33.78 -15.30 -7.48
CA LYS A 181 32.76 -14.87 -6.51
C LYS A 181 33.11 -13.54 -5.86
N GLN A 182 34.35 -13.37 -5.40
CA GLN A 182 34.77 -12.14 -4.71
C GLN A 182 34.84 -10.95 -5.68
N GLY A 183 35.27 -11.18 -6.92
CA GLY A 183 35.22 -10.17 -7.98
C GLY A 183 33.80 -9.68 -8.26
N ALA A 184 32.84 -10.60 -8.36
CA ALA A 184 31.44 -10.23 -8.54
C ALA A 184 30.90 -9.39 -7.37
N ALA A 185 31.17 -9.82 -6.12
CA ALA A 185 30.73 -9.04 -4.95
C ALA A 185 31.43 -7.69 -4.82
N ARG A 186 32.71 -7.55 -5.20
CA ARG A 186 33.37 -6.23 -5.28
C ARG A 186 32.69 -5.33 -6.33
N ASN A 187 32.27 -5.88 -7.47
CA ASN A 187 31.52 -5.11 -8.47
C ASN A 187 30.16 -4.65 -7.94
N ASP A 188 29.48 -5.50 -7.17
CA ASP A 188 28.23 -5.14 -6.48
C ASP A 188 28.46 -3.96 -5.52
N MET A 189 29.51 -4.01 -4.70
CA MET A 189 29.84 -2.91 -3.78
C MET A 189 30.18 -1.61 -4.53
N ALA A 190 30.91 -1.69 -5.64
CA ALA A 190 31.16 -0.52 -6.49
C ALA A 190 29.87 0.06 -7.07
N TYR A 191 28.93 -0.79 -7.49
CA TYR A 191 27.63 -0.36 -7.97
C TYR A 191 26.82 0.37 -6.88
N LEU A 192 26.73 -0.21 -5.68
CA LEU A 192 26.04 0.42 -4.55
C LEU A 192 26.64 1.78 -4.18
N ARG A 193 27.98 1.87 -4.15
CA ARG A 193 28.72 3.13 -3.92
C ARG A 193 28.34 4.19 -4.93
N ASP A 194 28.35 3.84 -6.22
CA ASP A 194 28.19 4.80 -7.30
C ASP A 194 26.73 5.21 -7.53
N ARG A 195 25.78 4.31 -7.26
CA ARG A 195 24.37 4.51 -7.59
C ARG A 195 23.47 4.81 -6.39
N TYR A 196 23.70 4.19 -5.23
CA TYR A 196 22.74 4.23 -4.12
C TYR A 196 23.27 4.98 -2.90
N PHE A 197 24.48 4.70 -2.43
CA PHE A 197 24.99 5.25 -1.15
C PHE A 197 25.07 6.78 -1.11
N ASN A 198 25.15 7.43 -2.28
CA ASN A 198 25.19 8.89 -2.40
C ASN A 198 23.80 9.53 -2.49
N GLN A 199 22.73 8.75 -2.59
CA GLN A 199 21.38 9.32 -2.66
C GLN A 199 21.01 9.98 -1.33
N PRO A 200 20.30 11.13 -1.36
CA PRO A 200 19.98 11.90 -0.16
C PRO A 200 19.04 11.15 0.78
N ASN A 201 18.14 10.32 0.25
CA ASN A 201 17.23 9.49 1.02
C ASN A 201 17.72 8.04 1.22
N TYR A 202 19.01 7.76 0.97
CA TYR A 202 19.61 6.50 1.39
C TYR A 202 19.74 6.46 2.92
N ILE A 203 19.27 5.39 3.56
CA ILE A 203 19.29 5.26 5.02
C ILE A 203 20.75 5.21 5.50
N ARG A 204 21.05 6.02 6.51
CA ARG A 204 22.36 6.05 7.16
C ARG A 204 22.20 5.72 8.64
N GLN A 205 23.14 4.96 9.16
CA GLN A 205 23.27 4.61 10.57
C GLN A 205 24.72 4.89 10.97
N ASP A 206 24.93 5.55 12.10
CA ASP A 206 26.26 5.98 12.56
C ASP A 206 27.06 6.74 11.49
N ASN A 207 26.38 7.66 10.78
CA ASN A 207 26.92 8.46 9.67
C ASN A 207 27.46 7.66 8.46
N ALA A 208 27.16 6.36 8.36
CA ALA A 208 27.53 5.51 7.23
C ALA A 208 26.30 4.94 6.50
N PRO A 209 26.39 4.61 5.20
CA PRO A 209 25.30 3.96 4.48
C PRO A 209 24.95 2.63 5.16
N LEU A 210 23.66 2.39 5.38
CA LEU A 210 23.17 1.12 5.92
C LEU A 210 23.22 0.05 4.83
N LEU A 211 23.87 -1.08 5.10
CA LEU A 211 23.84 -2.26 4.23
C LEU A 211 23.46 -3.47 5.07
N LEU A 212 22.38 -4.16 4.70
CA LEU A 212 22.04 -5.45 5.27
C LEU A 212 22.55 -6.55 4.33
N VAL A 213 22.85 -7.73 4.85
CA VAL A 213 23.02 -8.96 4.05
C VAL A 213 22.03 -10.00 4.54
N PHE A 214 21.33 -10.64 3.60
CA PHE A 214 20.49 -11.80 3.94
C PHE A 214 21.37 -13.04 4.10
N GLY A 215 22.06 -13.10 5.24
CA GLY A 215 23.16 -14.04 5.49
C GLY A 215 24.13 -13.46 6.53
N PRO A 216 25.45 -13.72 6.40
CA PRO A 216 26.15 -14.17 5.20
C PRO A 216 25.98 -15.65 4.84
N GLN A 217 25.78 -15.97 3.56
CA GLN A 217 25.65 -17.34 3.09
C GLN A 217 26.77 -17.75 2.10
N THR A 218 27.30 -16.81 1.31
CA THR A 218 28.39 -17.07 0.37
C THR A 218 29.75 -16.75 0.98
N PHE A 219 29.86 -15.60 1.66
CA PHE A 219 31.12 -15.14 2.24
C PHE A 219 31.09 -15.35 3.75
N GLN A 220 31.75 -16.41 4.23
CA GLN A 220 31.59 -16.90 5.61
C GLN A 220 32.81 -16.61 6.50
N SER A 221 33.70 -15.71 6.09
CA SER A 221 34.84 -15.29 6.91
C SER A 221 35.07 -13.77 6.92
N PRO A 222 35.61 -13.21 8.03
CA PRO A 222 35.88 -11.78 8.13
C PRO A 222 36.82 -11.24 7.04
N SER A 223 37.78 -12.05 6.59
CA SER A 223 38.70 -11.67 5.50
C SER A 223 38.00 -11.56 4.15
N GLU A 224 36.98 -12.38 3.89
CA GLU A 224 36.20 -12.29 2.66
C GLU A 224 35.37 -11.01 2.64
N TRP A 225 34.69 -10.67 3.73
CA TRP A 225 33.94 -9.40 3.82
C TRP A 225 34.85 -8.17 3.73
N THR A 226 36.05 -8.25 4.33
CA THR A 226 37.06 -7.20 4.17
C THR A 226 37.44 -7.01 2.69
N ASN A 227 37.56 -8.12 1.94
CA ASN A 227 37.82 -8.10 0.51
C ASN A 227 36.63 -7.55 -0.30
N VAL A 228 35.41 -8.02 -0.03
CA VAL A 228 34.17 -7.55 -0.67
C VAL A 228 34.04 -6.04 -0.54
N PHE A 229 34.31 -5.48 0.64
CA PHE A 229 34.24 -4.05 0.87
C PHE A 229 35.45 -3.25 0.39
N SER A 230 36.50 -3.85 -0.16
CA SER A 230 37.70 -3.14 -0.62
C SER A 230 37.45 -1.95 -1.58
N PRO A 231 36.41 -1.93 -2.46
CA PRO A 231 36.12 -0.79 -3.32
C PRO A 231 35.52 0.44 -2.61
N LEU A 232 35.15 0.30 -1.34
CA LEU A 232 34.47 1.32 -0.56
C LEU A 232 35.48 2.13 0.28
N SER A 233 35.53 3.44 0.08
CA SER A 233 36.33 4.36 0.92
C SER A 233 35.72 4.51 2.32
N GLN A 234 34.40 4.68 2.39
CA GLN A 234 33.62 4.61 3.62
C GLN A 234 32.94 3.25 3.71
N LYS A 235 33.22 2.49 4.76
CA LYS A 235 32.56 1.21 5.00
C LYS A 235 31.11 1.43 5.47
N PRO A 236 30.16 0.59 5.05
CA PRO A 236 28.77 0.73 5.47
C PRO A 236 28.61 0.35 6.95
N THR A 237 27.53 0.82 7.56
CA THR A 237 27.00 0.19 8.76
C THR A 237 26.37 -1.12 8.33
N PHE A 238 27.15 -2.19 8.45
CA PHE A 238 26.83 -3.50 7.91
C PHE A 238 26.12 -4.37 8.94
N LEU A 239 24.90 -4.81 8.63
CA LEU A 239 24.12 -5.70 9.49
C LEU A 239 23.96 -7.07 8.83
N THR A 240 24.32 -8.11 9.57
CA THR A 240 24.06 -9.49 9.18
C THR A 240 22.68 -9.95 9.64
N LEU A 241 22.21 -11.07 9.13
CA LEU A 241 21.12 -11.80 9.76
C LEU A 241 21.50 -12.11 11.21
N TRP A 242 20.51 -12.20 12.09
CA TRP A 242 20.74 -12.49 13.49
C TRP A 242 21.55 -13.78 13.68
N TYR A 243 22.47 -13.79 14.64
CA TYR A 243 23.39 -14.91 14.90
C TYR A 243 24.44 -15.19 13.80
N GLU A 244 24.53 -14.39 12.74
CA GLU A 244 25.48 -14.55 11.62
C GLU A 244 26.59 -13.47 11.59
N SER A 245 26.77 -12.71 12.69
CA SER A 245 27.80 -11.67 12.73
C SER A 245 29.23 -12.21 12.83
N GLY A 246 29.40 -13.48 13.25
CA GLY A 246 30.72 -14.12 13.36
C GLY A 246 31.41 -14.29 12.02
N GLU A 247 30.63 -14.57 10.99
CA GLU A 247 30.98 -14.78 9.59
C GLU A 247 31.56 -13.50 8.97
N ALA A 248 31.10 -12.34 9.42
CA ALA A 248 31.59 -11.03 9.00
C ALA A 248 32.66 -10.42 9.92
N GLY A 249 32.72 -10.88 11.18
CA GLY A 249 33.65 -10.40 12.20
C GLY A 249 33.57 -8.88 12.41
N GLY A 250 34.72 -8.22 12.46
CA GLY A 250 34.78 -6.75 12.69
C GLY A 250 34.11 -5.88 11.62
N ASN A 251 33.71 -6.46 10.48
CA ASN A 251 32.92 -5.78 9.46
C ASN A 251 31.47 -5.59 9.89
N ALA A 252 30.89 -6.52 10.65
CA ALA A 252 29.53 -6.40 11.16
C ALA A 252 29.44 -5.33 12.26
N LYS A 253 28.46 -4.44 12.14
CA LYS A 253 28.13 -3.39 13.11
C LYS A 253 26.86 -3.69 13.89
N GLY A 254 26.22 -4.82 13.60
CA GLY A 254 25.02 -5.28 14.26
C GLY A 254 24.33 -6.36 13.47
N GLU A 255 23.09 -6.61 13.83
CA GLU A 255 22.29 -7.69 13.25
C GLU A 255 20.82 -7.29 13.11
N PHE A 256 20.10 -7.98 12.22
CA PHE A 256 18.66 -7.85 12.08
C PHE A 256 17.94 -9.19 12.25
N ALA A 257 16.81 -9.16 12.92
CA ALA A 257 15.98 -10.35 13.13
C ALA A 257 15.21 -10.76 11.87
N TRP A 258 14.93 -12.05 11.77
CA TRP A 258 14.06 -12.67 10.76
C TRP A 258 13.09 -13.68 11.40
N ILE A 259 12.32 -14.38 10.57
CA ILE A 259 11.27 -15.30 10.98
C ILE A 259 11.85 -16.69 11.27
N TYR A 260 11.65 -17.18 12.49
CA TYR A 260 12.05 -18.52 12.93
C TYR A 260 10.90 -19.24 13.65
N PRO A 261 10.92 -20.59 13.70
CA PRO A 261 9.79 -21.39 14.17
C PRO A 261 9.44 -21.21 15.66
N ASP A 262 10.36 -20.68 16.46
CA ASP A 262 10.17 -20.34 17.87
C ASP A 262 9.43 -19.00 18.08
N PHE A 263 9.03 -18.34 16.99
CA PHE A 263 8.12 -17.19 16.97
C PHE A 263 8.51 -16.08 17.97
N THR A 264 7.63 -15.74 18.91
CA THR A 264 7.85 -14.66 19.87
C THR A 264 8.90 -14.99 20.91
N GLU A 265 9.18 -16.27 21.17
CA GLU A 265 10.26 -16.70 22.08
C GLU A 265 11.62 -16.31 21.49
N GLY A 266 11.85 -16.64 20.21
CA GLY A 266 13.07 -16.27 19.49
C GLY A 266 13.27 -14.76 19.39
N LEU A 267 12.21 -14.01 19.05
CA LEU A 267 12.26 -12.54 19.05
C LEU A 267 12.57 -11.96 20.42
N THR A 268 11.94 -12.48 21.48
CA THR A 268 12.16 -12.02 22.86
C THR A 268 13.61 -12.26 23.28
N HIS A 269 14.15 -13.44 22.97
CA HIS A 269 15.54 -13.77 23.22
C HIS A 269 16.48 -12.83 22.45
N PHE A 270 16.24 -12.60 21.16
CA PHE A 270 17.05 -11.68 20.36
C PHE A 270 17.01 -10.25 20.94
N TYR A 271 15.86 -9.76 21.39
CA TYR A 271 15.74 -8.41 21.95
C TYR A 271 16.43 -8.27 23.30
N ASN A 272 16.26 -9.25 24.20
CA ASN A 272 16.62 -9.10 25.60
C ASN A 272 17.94 -9.76 25.99
N ASN A 273 18.35 -10.82 25.29
CA ASN A 273 19.43 -11.70 25.72
C ASN A 273 20.60 -11.77 24.74
N HIS A 274 20.34 -11.62 23.44
CA HIS A 274 21.41 -11.71 22.44
C HIS A 274 22.34 -10.48 22.45
N PRO A 275 23.66 -10.61 22.58
CA PRO A 275 24.56 -9.47 22.54
C PRO A 275 24.82 -9.02 21.09
N SER A 276 24.32 -7.84 20.72
CA SER A 276 24.65 -7.19 19.45
C SER A 276 24.66 -5.66 19.63
N PRO A 277 25.67 -4.95 19.08
CA PRO A 277 25.83 -3.50 19.27
C PRO A 277 24.70 -2.68 18.64
N LEU A 278 24.13 -3.18 17.53
CA LEU A 278 22.96 -2.59 16.88
C LEU A 278 22.01 -3.72 16.49
N LYS A 279 20.75 -3.58 16.87
CA LYS A 279 19.70 -4.56 16.56
C LYS A 279 18.58 -3.91 15.76
N PHE A 280 18.24 -4.53 14.65
CA PHE A 280 17.00 -4.28 13.94
C PHE A 280 16.00 -5.37 14.32
N GLY A 281 14.91 -4.97 14.97
CA GLY A 281 13.83 -5.89 15.30
C GLY A 281 13.05 -6.35 14.08
N SER A 282 12.20 -7.35 14.25
CA SER A 282 11.37 -7.93 13.21
C SER A 282 9.91 -7.99 13.64
N VAL A 283 9.02 -7.72 12.69
CA VAL A 283 7.57 -7.77 12.82
C VAL A 283 7.01 -8.55 11.64
N TYR A 284 6.25 -9.61 11.90
CA TYR A 284 5.72 -10.46 10.84
C TYR A 284 4.34 -11.00 11.19
N PRO A 285 3.47 -11.20 10.18
CA PRO A 285 2.08 -11.58 10.41
C PRO A 285 1.88 -13.07 10.66
N GLY A 286 2.88 -13.88 10.32
CA GLY A 286 2.85 -15.34 10.32
C GLY A 286 3.89 -15.86 9.34
N PHE A 287 3.86 -17.16 9.08
CA PHE A 287 4.69 -17.82 8.08
C PHE A 287 3.97 -19.07 7.63
N ARG A 288 3.60 -19.14 6.35
CA ARG A 288 2.93 -20.30 5.76
C ARG A 288 3.38 -20.40 4.31
N SER A 289 4.52 -21.03 4.11
CA SER A 289 5.16 -21.09 2.80
C SER A 289 4.34 -21.95 1.83
N PHE A 290 4.24 -21.48 0.59
CA PHE A 290 3.69 -22.22 -0.53
C PHE A 290 4.73 -23.14 -1.15
N TYR A 291 5.99 -23.13 -0.70
CA TYR A 291 7.10 -23.82 -1.37
C TYR A 291 6.80 -25.29 -1.69
N ALA A 292 6.42 -26.09 -0.70
CA ALA A 292 6.11 -27.50 -0.92
C ALA A 292 4.96 -27.71 -1.94
N ALA A 293 3.89 -26.91 -1.83
CA ALA A 293 2.76 -26.95 -2.77
C ALA A 293 3.14 -26.46 -4.18
N GLY A 294 4.07 -25.51 -4.25
CA GLY A 294 4.64 -24.93 -5.47
C GLY A 294 5.68 -25.81 -6.16
N GLY A 295 5.96 -27.01 -5.62
CA GLY A 295 7.03 -27.89 -6.12
C GLY A 295 8.43 -27.34 -5.87
N TRP A 296 8.54 -26.35 -4.99
CA TRP A 296 9.78 -25.95 -4.37
C TRP A 296 9.88 -26.65 -3.00
N GLY A 297 10.80 -26.25 -2.18
CA GLY A 297 10.84 -26.66 -0.79
C GLY A 297 11.53 -25.56 -0.03
N GLY A 298 11.84 -25.89 1.20
CA GLY A 298 12.16 -24.90 2.18
C GLY A 298 11.62 -25.37 3.52
N PRO A 299 11.42 -24.44 4.44
CA PRO A 299 10.83 -24.74 5.73
C PRO A 299 9.50 -25.49 5.62
N THR A 300 9.34 -26.53 6.43
CA THR A 300 8.10 -27.32 6.57
C THR A 300 7.30 -26.95 7.80
N TRP A 301 7.82 -26.05 8.64
CA TRP A 301 7.12 -25.48 9.79
C TRP A 301 6.29 -24.26 9.36
N GLU A 302 5.31 -23.91 10.18
CA GLU A 302 4.46 -22.74 9.96
C GLU A 302 4.24 -21.97 11.26
N ILE A 303 3.95 -20.67 11.11
CA ILE A 303 3.46 -19.79 12.17
C ILE A 303 2.09 -19.29 11.71
N ALA A 304 1.05 -19.71 12.41
CA ALA A 304 -0.32 -19.31 12.08
C ALA A 304 -0.49 -17.79 12.21
N HIS A 305 -1.24 -17.19 11.29
CA HIS A 305 -1.53 -15.75 11.33
C HIS A 305 -2.51 -15.37 12.46
N ASN A 306 -3.44 -16.29 12.78
CA ASN A 306 -4.49 -16.10 13.79
C ASN A 306 -5.28 -14.79 13.57
N GLY A 307 -5.73 -14.58 12.33
CA GLY A 307 -6.25 -13.29 11.89
C GLY A 307 -5.13 -12.25 11.86
N LEU A 308 -5.26 -11.20 12.67
CA LEU A 308 -4.24 -10.16 12.84
C LEU A 308 -3.40 -10.35 14.11
N ASN A 309 -3.64 -11.41 14.89
CA ASN A 309 -3.09 -11.53 16.24
C ASN A 309 -1.58 -11.74 16.24
N SER A 310 -1.05 -12.60 15.38
CA SER A 310 0.39 -12.87 15.33
C SER A 310 1.18 -11.63 14.91
N PHE A 311 0.66 -10.87 13.93
CA PHE A 311 1.20 -9.56 13.56
C PHE A 311 1.20 -8.57 14.75
N ASN A 312 0.07 -8.46 15.44
CA ASN A 312 -0.06 -7.54 16.57
C ASN A 312 0.87 -7.90 17.73
N GLN A 313 1.12 -9.19 17.98
CA GLN A 313 2.06 -9.66 18.99
C GLN A 313 3.51 -9.27 18.64
N THR A 314 3.97 -9.58 17.43
CA THR A 314 5.34 -9.25 17.02
C THR A 314 5.57 -7.74 16.94
N LEU A 315 4.56 -6.98 16.49
CA LEU A 315 4.58 -5.52 16.47
C LEU A 315 4.68 -4.92 17.87
N ASP A 316 3.90 -5.41 18.84
CA ASP A 316 3.99 -4.93 20.22
C ASP A 316 5.34 -5.26 20.86
N LEU A 317 5.92 -6.43 20.57
CA LEU A 317 7.27 -6.78 21.05
C LEU A 317 8.32 -5.79 20.53
N ALA A 318 8.38 -5.58 19.21
CA ALA A 318 9.37 -4.67 18.61
C ALA A 318 9.16 -3.22 19.07
N LYS A 319 7.90 -2.76 19.11
CA LYS A 319 7.52 -1.41 19.55
C LYS A 319 7.88 -1.15 21.01
N ASN A 320 7.71 -2.13 21.90
CA ASN A 320 7.90 -1.94 23.33
C ASN A 320 9.31 -2.31 23.83
N ALA A 321 10.10 -3.07 23.06
CA ALA A 321 11.45 -3.47 23.47
C ALA A 321 12.41 -2.27 23.58
N ALA A 322 12.94 -1.99 24.77
CA ALA A 322 13.83 -0.85 24.99
C ALA A 322 15.16 -0.94 24.21
N SER A 323 15.60 -2.17 23.88
CA SER A 323 16.82 -2.44 23.12
C SER A 323 16.67 -2.22 21.60
N ILE A 324 15.45 -1.95 21.12
CA ILE A 324 15.13 -1.86 19.70
C ILE A 324 14.73 -0.43 19.34
N ASN A 325 15.57 0.29 18.60
CA ASN A 325 15.23 1.63 18.08
C ASN A 325 14.78 1.60 16.61
N HIS A 326 15.05 0.49 15.93
CA HIS A 326 14.75 0.25 14.53
C HIS A 326 14.13 -1.14 14.40
N PHE A 327 13.04 -1.28 13.67
CA PHE A 327 12.54 -2.60 13.30
C PHE A 327 12.05 -2.62 11.87
N GLN A 328 12.15 -3.79 11.26
CA GLN A 328 11.61 -4.06 9.94
C GLN A 328 10.34 -4.89 10.03
N ILE A 329 9.50 -4.74 9.02
CA ILE A 329 8.36 -5.61 8.78
C ILE A 329 8.75 -6.64 7.73
N ASN A 330 8.59 -7.92 8.08
CA ASN A 330 8.94 -9.10 7.31
C ASN A 330 7.61 -9.75 6.89
N THR A 331 7.06 -9.42 5.74
CA THR A 331 7.59 -8.58 4.65
C THR A 331 6.47 -7.70 4.08
N TRP A 332 6.79 -6.78 3.17
CA TRP A 332 5.76 -6.12 2.38
C TRP A 332 4.95 -7.16 1.59
N ASN A 333 5.62 -7.98 0.78
CA ASN A 333 5.00 -8.73 -0.30
C ASN A 333 5.60 -10.12 -0.57
N ASP A 334 6.24 -10.79 0.39
CA ASP A 334 6.65 -12.18 0.16
C ASP A 334 5.44 -13.13 0.24
N TYR A 335 4.76 -13.22 -0.91
CA TYR A 335 3.62 -14.09 -1.13
C TYR A 335 3.95 -15.57 -1.07
N GLY A 336 5.19 -15.94 -1.44
CA GLY A 336 5.64 -17.33 -1.44
C GLY A 336 5.81 -17.87 -0.03
N GLU A 337 6.22 -17.03 0.92
CA GLU A 337 6.36 -17.41 2.34
C GLU A 337 5.09 -17.20 3.17
N GLY A 338 4.13 -16.42 2.67
CA GLY A 338 2.95 -16.08 3.46
C GLY A 338 3.27 -15.07 4.56
N THR A 339 4.19 -14.12 4.31
CA THR A 339 4.64 -13.15 5.32
C THR A 339 4.24 -11.72 4.97
N MET A 340 3.47 -11.54 3.89
CA MET A 340 3.06 -10.24 3.38
C MET A 340 2.18 -9.44 4.35
N ILE A 341 2.40 -8.13 4.39
CA ILE A 341 1.45 -7.16 4.97
C ILE A 341 0.74 -6.31 3.91
N GLU A 342 1.17 -6.39 2.65
CA GLU A 342 0.48 -5.77 1.52
C GLU A 342 -0.97 -6.26 1.48
N PRO A 343 -1.97 -5.38 1.24
CA PRO A 343 -3.37 -5.76 1.30
C PRO A 343 -3.71 -6.97 0.44
N THR A 344 -4.45 -7.91 1.01
CA THR A 344 -4.90 -9.14 0.34
C THR A 344 -6.42 -9.29 0.43
N ARG A 345 -6.99 -10.24 -0.32
CA ARG A 345 -8.39 -10.62 -0.16
C ARG A 345 -8.68 -11.18 1.25
N GLU A 346 -7.69 -11.84 1.84
CA GLU A 346 -7.82 -12.53 3.13
C GLU A 346 -7.78 -11.56 4.32
N PHE A 347 -6.96 -10.52 4.23
CA PHE A 347 -6.70 -9.60 5.36
C PHE A 347 -7.18 -8.16 5.11
N GLY A 348 -7.58 -7.83 3.88
CA GLY A 348 -7.89 -6.45 3.48
C GLY A 348 -6.74 -5.52 3.87
N TYR A 349 -7.07 -4.41 4.52
CA TYR A 349 -6.09 -3.46 5.07
C TYR A 349 -5.68 -3.76 6.52
N GLY A 350 -6.07 -4.89 7.11
CA GLY A 350 -5.99 -5.14 8.55
C GLY A 350 -4.60 -4.99 9.17
N PHE A 351 -3.54 -5.42 8.48
CA PHE A 351 -2.16 -5.22 8.96
C PHE A 351 -1.74 -3.75 8.92
N LEU A 352 -2.11 -3.03 7.85
CA LEU A 352 -1.79 -1.62 7.71
C LEU A 352 -2.56 -0.76 8.73
N THR A 353 -3.83 -1.05 8.98
CA THR A 353 -4.61 -0.34 10.02
C THR A 353 -4.09 -0.65 11.42
N SER A 354 -3.60 -1.88 11.66
CA SER A 354 -2.91 -2.23 12.90
C SER A 354 -1.62 -1.40 13.11
N LEU A 355 -0.84 -1.19 12.04
CA LEU A 355 0.31 -0.27 12.08
C LEU A 355 -0.12 1.17 12.37
N GLN A 356 -1.12 1.68 11.64
CA GLN A 356 -1.61 3.05 11.82
C GLN A 356 -1.99 3.31 13.29
N GLN A 357 -2.77 2.41 13.89
CA GLN A 357 -3.21 2.50 15.28
C GLN A 357 -2.05 2.39 16.25
N LYS A 358 -1.19 1.38 16.13
CA LYS A 358 -0.13 1.11 17.11
C LYS A 358 1.05 2.08 17.01
N LEU A 359 1.27 2.69 15.86
CA LEU A 359 2.26 3.76 15.68
C LEU A 359 1.68 5.14 15.99
N GLY A 360 0.35 5.29 16.03
CA GLY A 360 -0.33 6.55 16.28
C GLY A 360 -0.15 7.55 15.14
N VAL A 361 -0.33 7.10 13.89
CA VAL A 361 -0.39 8.02 12.74
C VAL A 361 -1.77 8.67 12.66
N PRO A 362 -1.90 9.90 12.15
CA PRO A 362 -3.19 10.62 12.09
C PRO A 362 -4.06 10.20 10.88
N TYR A 363 -3.95 8.95 10.44
CA TYR A 363 -4.63 8.43 9.25
C TYR A 363 -5.32 7.11 9.53
N SER A 364 -6.23 6.75 8.64
CA SER A 364 -7.13 5.61 8.80
C SER A 364 -7.14 4.73 7.54
N GLN A 365 -8.00 3.72 7.54
CA GLN A 365 -8.29 2.91 6.36
C GLN A 365 -8.79 3.76 5.17
N SER A 366 -9.48 4.88 5.42
CA SER A 366 -10.02 5.75 4.37
C SER A 366 -8.94 6.25 3.40
N GLU A 367 -7.76 6.56 3.92
CA GLU A 367 -6.63 7.01 3.09
C GLU A 367 -6.06 5.85 2.27
N LEU A 368 -6.03 4.63 2.81
CA LEU A 368 -5.57 3.43 2.09
C LEU A 368 -6.51 3.07 0.95
N GLU A 369 -7.82 3.17 1.17
CA GLU A 369 -8.85 2.98 0.15
C GLU A 369 -8.77 4.05 -0.93
N LEU A 370 -8.51 5.32 -0.57
CA LEU A 370 -8.32 6.40 -1.52
C LEU A 370 -7.09 6.16 -2.43
N ILE A 371 -6.00 5.62 -1.88
CA ILE A 371 -4.83 5.20 -2.65
C ILE A 371 -5.18 4.06 -3.61
N ASN A 372 -6.00 3.09 -3.18
CA ASN A 372 -6.52 2.07 -4.10
C ASN A 372 -7.41 2.70 -5.18
N THR A 373 -8.26 3.69 -4.87
CA THR A 373 -9.04 4.41 -5.88
C THR A 373 -8.15 5.06 -6.94
N LEU A 374 -7.05 5.70 -6.53
CA LEU A 374 -6.04 6.23 -7.45
C LEU A 374 -5.50 5.12 -8.36
N TYR A 375 -5.06 4.00 -7.79
CA TYR A 375 -4.56 2.85 -8.56
C TYR A 375 -5.59 2.31 -9.55
N GLN A 376 -6.84 2.10 -9.12
CA GLN A 376 -7.90 1.61 -10.02
C GLN A 376 -8.17 2.60 -11.16
N GLN A 377 -8.18 3.91 -10.88
CA GLN A 377 -8.33 4.92 -11.92
C GLN A 377 -7.13 4.98 -12.86
N ARG A 378 -5.89 4.77 -12.38
CA ARG A 378 -4.70 4.66 -13.25
C ARG A 378 -4.92 3.58 -14.30
N LYS A 379 -5.36 2.39 -13.87
CA LYS A 379 -5.60 1.25 -14.75
C LYS A 379 -6.81 1.48 -15.67
N GLN A 380 -7.91 2.02 -15.16
CA GLN A 380 -9.11 2.31 -15.94
C GLN A 380 -8.86 3.33 -17.06
N TYR A 381 -8.06 4.37 -16.78
CA TYR A 381 -7.83 5.49 -17.68
C TYR A 381 -6.42 5.49 -18.29
N ALA A 382 -5.79 4.32 -18.45
CA ALA A 382 -4.41 4.19 -18.92
C ALA A 382 -4.15 4.87 -20.28
N GLY A 383 -5.15 4.91 -21.16
CA GLY A 383 -5.08 5.56 -22.48
C GLY A 383 -5.47 7.05 -22.50
N ASP A 384 -5.90 7.63 -21.38
CA ASP A 384 -6.37 9.02 -21.31
C ASP A 384 -5.30 9.91 -20.66
N GLY A 385 -4.51 10.60 -21.49
CA GLY A 385 -3.43 11.47 -21.02
C GLY A 385 -3.91 12.62 -20.11
N ASN A 386 -5.10 13.17 -20.34
CA ASN A 386 -5.66 14.24 -19.51
C ASN A 386 -6.03 13.70 -18.13
N LYS A 387 -6.67 12.53 -18.07
CA LYS A 387 -7.01 11.89 -16.81
C LYS A 387 -5.75 11.45 -16.07
N GLN A 388 -4.73 10.92 -16.75
CA GLN A 388 -3.43 10.59 -16.15
C GLN A 388 -2.75 11.83 -15.54
N ALA A 389 -2.84 13.00 -16.18
CA ALA A 389 -2.32 14.24 -15.62
C ALA A 389 -3.06 14.66 -14.34
N GLN A 390 -4.39 14.47 -14.27
CA GLN A 390 -5.15 14.69 -13.04
C GLN A 390 -4.77 13.71 -11.93
N LEU A 391 -4.59 12.42 -12.28
CA LEU A 391 -4.15 11.41 -11.32
C LEU A 391 -2.74 11.69 -10.79
N ASN A 392 -1.84 12.26 -11.59
CA ASN A 392 -0.54 12.77 -11.12
C ASN A 392 -0.71 13.85 -10.04
N GLN A 393 -1.70 14.74 -10.19
CA GLN A 393 -1.98 15.77 -9.17
C GLN A 393 -2.54 15.14 -7.89
N ALA A 394 -3.38 14.11 -7.99
CA ALA A 394 -3.86 13.37 -6.82
C ALA A 394 -2.71 12.64 -6.10
N ALA A 395 -1.83 11.97 -6.84
CA ALA A 395 -0.63 11.30 -6.30
C ALA A 395 0.29 12.31 -5.60
N ALA A 396 0.55 13.46 -6.22
CA ALA A 396 1.33 14.55 -5.61
C ALA A 396 0.68 15.08 -4.33
N ALA A 397 -0.66 15.25 -4.32
CA ALA A 397 -1.39 15.66 -3.13
C ALA A 397 -1.26 14.62 -1.99
N LEU A 398 -1.36 13.32 -2.28
CA LEU A 398 -1.13 12.25 -1.30
C LEU A 398 0.33 12.24 -0.80
N ALA A 399 1.31 12.41 -1.69
CA ALA A 399 2.72 12.51 -1.32
C ALA A 399 3.01 13.71 -0.40
N ALA A 400 2.28 14.82 -0.60
CA ALA A 400 2.32 16.02 0.24
C ALA A 400 1.40 15.95 1.48
N LEU A 401 0.75 14.81 1.74
CA LEU A 401 -0.21 14.60 2.84
C LEU A 401 -1.48 15.46 2.77
N ASN A 402 -1.80 16.03 1.61
CA ASN A 402 -3.02 16.76 1.34
C ASN A 402 -4.15 15.81 0.87
N VAL A 403 -4.64 15.00 1.81
CA VAL A 403 -5.69 13.99 1.57
C VAL A 403 -6.96 14.62 1.00
N THR A 404 -7.37 15.80 1.51
CA THR A 404 -8.56 16.50 1.03
C THR A 404 -8.48 16.84 -0.45
N GLN A 405 -7.34 17.37 -0.89
CA GLN A 405 -7.13 17.67 -2.32
C GLN A 405 -7.13 16.40 -3.17
N ALA A 406 -6.44 15.35 -2.73
CA ALA A 406 -6.43 14.07 -3.45
C ALA A 406 -7.84 13.49 -3.59
N ARG A 407 -8.63 13.49 -2.50
CA ARG A 407 -10.02 13.03 -2.47
C ARG A 407 -10.91 13.82 -3.44
N ASN A 408 -10.76 15.14 -3.47
CA ASN A 408 -11.49 16.00 -4.40
C ASN A 408 -11.16 15.65 -5.86
N ILE A 409 -9.89 15.42 -6.20
CA ILE A 409 -9.48 15.07 -7.57
C ILE A 409 -10.02 13.69 -7.98
N LEU A 410 -9.90 12.70 -7.08
CA LEU A 410 -10.26 11.31 -7.37
C LEU A 410 -11.77 11.09 -7.47
N ASN A 411 -12.57 11.79 -6.65
CA ASN A 411 -14.04 11.66 -6.66
C ASN A 411 -14.73 12.48 -7.76
N GLY A 412 -14.04 12.78 -8.86
CA GLY A 412 -14.61 13.49 -10.01
C GLY A 412 -14.45 15.00 -9.99
N GLY A 413 -13.64 15.57 -9.09
CA GLY A 413 -13.24 16.98 -9.12
C GLY A 413 -12.11 17.29 -10.13
N GLY A 414 -12.01 16.51 -11.21
CA GLY A 414 -10.98 16.63 -12.22
C GLY A 414 -11.44 17.41 -13.45
N GLY A 415 -11.30 18.73 -13.41
CA GLY A 415 -11.44 19.60 -14.58
C GLY A 415 -11.55 21.07 -14.18
N GLY A 416 -10.43 21.74 -13.92
CA GLY A 416 -10.35 23.21 -13.87
C GLY A 416 -11.34 23.95 -12.95
N GLY A 417 -12.00 23.27 -12.03
CA GLY A 417 -13.01 23.81 -11.15
C GLY A 417 -12.73 23.36 -9.73
N THR A 418 -12.64 24.32 -8.82
CA THR A 418 -12.67 24.12 -7.37
C THR A 418 -13.81 23.17 -7.00
N GLY A 419 -13.51 21.87 -6.86
CA GLY A 419 -14.42 20.88 -6.31
C GLY A 419 -14.82 21.32 -4.91
N VAL A 420 -16.12 21.41 -4.66
CA VAL A 420 -16.67 21.92 -3.42
C VAL A 420 -16.57 20.83 -2.37
N SER A 421 -15.77 21.07 -1.32
CA SER A 421 -15.61 20.11 -0.22
C SER A 421 -16.90 19.96 0.55
N ILE A 422 -17.47 18.74 0.57
CA ILE A 422 -18.56 18.35 1.46
C ILE A 422 -17.97 17.65 2.67
N THR A 423 -18.43 18.00 3.86
CA THR A 423 -18.03 17.30 5.09
C THR A 423 -18.81 16.00 5.22
N ASN A 424 -18.11 14.88 5.40
CA ASN A 424 -18.71 13.59 5.75
C ASN A 424 -19.87 13.17 4.80
N GLY A 425 -19.63 13.29 3.49
CA GLY A 425 -20.63 12.96 2.46
C GLY A 425 -21.07 11.49 2.46
N GLY A 426 -20.24 10.59 3.03
CA GLY A 426 -20.53 9.17 3.19
C GLY A 426 -20.94 8.73 4.60
N PHE A 427 -21.22 9.67 5.52
CA PHE A 427 -21.71 9.39 6.87
C PHE A 427 -20.85 8.48 7.77
N GLU A 428 -19.60 8.18 7.39
CA GLU A 428 -18.64 7.40 8.17
C GLU A 428 -18.26 8.02 9.52
N SER A 429 -18.44 9.33 9.66
CA SER A 429 -18.31 10.06 10.94
C SER A 429 -19.68 10.38 11.56
N GLY A 430 -20.64 9.49 11.37
CA GLY A 430 -22.02 9.67 11.81
C GLY A 430 -22.68 10.86 11.12
N MET A 431 -23.37 11.71 11.90
CA MET A 431 -24.03 12.93 11.40
C MET A 431 -23.12 14.16 11.39
N THR A 432 -21.80 14.01 11.61
CA THR A 432 -20.86 15.13 11.68
C THR A 432 -20.91 15.97 10.40
N GLY A 433 -21.07 17.29 10.53
CA GLY A 433 -21.15 18.22 9.39
C GLY A 433 -22.52 18.29 8.72
N TRP A 434 -23.51 17.52 9.18
CA TRP A 434 -24.88 17.55 8.69
C TRP A 434 -25.83 18.10 9.76
N SER A 435 -26.80 18.88 9.33
CA SER A 435 -27.85 19.45 10.18
C SER A 435 -29.18 18.77 9.90
N THR A 436 -30.01 18.61 10.92
CA THR A 436 -31.35 18.06 10.79
C THR A 436 -32.38 19.10 11.25
N TRP A 437 -33.31 19.45 10.37
CA TRP A 437 -34.49 20.24 10.70
C TRP A 437 -35.74 19.37 10.70
N THR A 438 -36.67 19.66 11.61
CA THR A 438 -37.96 19.00 11.72
C THR A 438 -39.01 20.00 12.25
N PRO A 439 -40.24 20.00 11.72
CA PRO A 439 -41.29 20.90 12.19
C PRO A 439 -41.95 20.45 13.51
N ASN A 440 -41.87 19.16 13.87
CA ASN A 440 -42.60 18.58 15.01
C ASN A 440 -41.68 17.76 15.93
N ASN A 441 -40.41 18.15 16.05
CA ASN A 441 -39.41 17.48 16.89
C ASN A 441 -39.21 15.98 16.57
N THR A 442 -39.36 15.58 15.31
CA THR A 442 -39.15 14.19 14.86
C THR A 442 -37.71 13.94 14.38
N ALA A 443 -36.72 14.61 14.98
CA ALA A 443 -35.33 14.57 14.55
C ALA A 443 -34.72 13.16 14.70
N GLY A 444 -35.21 12.36 15.65
CA GLY A 444 -34.80 10.96 15.82
C GLY A 444 -35.12 10.05 14.64
N ALA A 445 -35.90 10.52 13.66
CA ALA A 445 -36.11 9.80 12.41
C ALA A 445 -34.92 9.92 11.44
N ALA A 446 -33.93 10.79 11.70
CA ALA A 446 -32.73 10.96 10.88
C ALA A 446 -31.48 10.59 11.69
N PHE A 447 -30.75 9.58 11.24
CA PHE A 447 -29.56 9.09 11.92
C PHE A 447 -28.62 8.40 10.94
N ALA A 448 -27.34 8.30 11.29
CA ALA A 448 -26.39 7.49 10.55
C ALA A 448 -26.32 6.09 11.17
N GLU A 449 -26.25 5.05 10.35
CA GLU A 449 -26.16 3.67 10.80
C GLU A 449 -25.45 2.77 9.78
N THR A 450 -25.18 1.52 10.17
CA THR A 450 -24.55 0.50 9.33
C THR A 450 -25.52 -0.58 8.82
N TYR A 451 -26.82 -0.44 9.10
CA TYR A 451 -27.81 -1.47 8.81
C TYR A 451 -28.00 -1.67 7.30
N ASN A 452 -27.75 -2.88 6.81
CA ASN A 452 -27.73 -3.22 5.38
C ASN A 452 -26.69 -2.45 4.54
N GLY A 453 -25.63 -1.95 5.19
CA GLY A 453 -24.41 -1.38 4.59
C GLY A 453 -24.61 -0.10 3.78
N GLY A 454 -23.57 0.73 3.73
CA GLY A 454 -23.50 1.89 2.83
C GLY A 454 -23.21 1.48 1.39
N HIS A 455 -23.15 2.47 0.50
CA HIS A 455 -22.75 2.32 -0.89
C HIS A 455 -21.22 2.22 -0.97
N ASN A 456 -20.69 0.98 -0.95
CA ASN A 456 -19.25 0.67 -0.86
C ASN A 456 -18.56 1.12 0.44
N SER A 457 -19.35 1.34 1.48
CA SER A 457 -18.92 1.87 2.77
C SER A 457 -19.70 1.17 3.90
N ALA A 458 -19.42 1.50 5.16
CA ALA A 458 -20.10 0.87 6.29
C ALA A 458 -21.36 1.64 6.68
N ASN A 459 -21.28 2.97 6.72
CA ASN A 459 -22.34 3.85 7.20
C ASN A 459 -23.14 4.46 6.06
N HIS A 460 -24.36 4.88 6.37
CA HIS A 460 -25.16 5.77 5.53
C HIS A 460 -26.09 6.61 6.40
N LEU A 461 -26.62 7.70 5.85
CA LEU A 461 -27.78 8.36 6.45
C LEU A 461 -29.02 7.49 6.27
N THR A 462 -29.86 7.41 7.30
CA THR A 462 -31.19 6.82 7.29
C THR A 462 -32.23 7.85 7.70
N HIS A 463 -33.30 7.94 6.91
CA HIS A 463 -34.57 8.53 7.32
C HIS A 463 -35.59 7.41 7.53
N TRP A 464 -35.92 7.12 8.78
CA TRP A 464 -36.83 6.03 9.17
C TRP A 464 -37.51 6.31 10.53
N SER A 465 -38.79 5.98 10.64
CA SER A 465 -39.51 5.94 11.92
C SER A 465 -40.74 5.04 11.82
N GLY A 466 -41.07 4.36 12.93
CA GLY A 466 -42.34 3.66 13.09
C GLY A 466 -43.55 4.59 13.30
N ALA A 467 -43.34 5.90 13.44
CA ALA A 467 -44.37 6.92 13.60
C ALA A 467 -44.31 7.98 12.48
N PRO A 468 -45.34 8.81 12.28
CA PRO A 468 -45.28 9.92 11.33
C PRO A 468 -44.09 10.86 11.62
N PHE A 469 -43.39 11.30 10.58
CA PHE A 469 -42.24 12.18 10.72
C PHE A 469 -42.08 13.11 9.52
N GLU A 470 -41.44 14.26 9.75
CA GLU A 470 -40.91 15.12 8.71
C GLU A 470 -39.50 15.56 9.11
N THR A 471 -38.53 15.31 8.23
CA THR A 471 -37.14 15.61 8.48
C THR A 471 -36.43 16.11 7.23
N TRP A 472 -35.59 17.10 7.43
CA TRP A 472 -34.72 17.73 6.45
C TRP A 472 -33.28 17.59 6.94
N THR A 473 -32.52 16.65 6.37
CA THR A 473 -31.09 16.48 6.67
C THR A 473 -30.28 17.11 5.58
N TYR A 474 -29.43 18.08 5.93
CA TYR A 474 -28.79 18.96 4.97
C TYR A 474 -27.40 19.43 5.37
N GLN A 475 -26.66 19.89 4.38
CA GLN A 475 -25.43 20.63 4.55
C GLN A 475 -25.53 21.94 3.77
N ALA A 476 -24.96 22.99 4.33
CA ALA A 476 -24.75 24.26 3.65
C ALA A 476 -23.26 24.46 3.43
N VAL A 477 -22.87 24.75 2.19
CA VAL A 477 -21.50 25.06 1.79
C VAL A 477 -21.44 26.51 1.31
N SER A 478 -20.35 27.18 1.65
CA SER A 478 -20.10 28.58 1.30
C SER A 478 -18.71 28.73 0.67
N GLY A 479 -18.43 29.91 0.10
CA GLY A 479 -17.17 30.17 -0.60
C GLY A 479 -17.09 29.54 -1.99
N LEU A 480 -18.24 29.19 -2.59
CA LEU A 480 -18.25 28.60 -3.94
C LEU A 480 -17.95 29.66 -4.98
N ALA A 481 -17.20 29.30 -6.01
CA ALA A 481 -17.08 30.14 -7.20
C ALA A 481 -18.45 30.26 -7.88
N SER A 482 -18.71 31.39 -8.55
CA SER A 482 -19.92 31.51 -9.36
C SER A 482 -19.94 30.45 -10.48
N GLY A 483 -21.12 29.91 -10.78
CA GLY A 483 -21.30 28.87 -11.80
C GLY A 483 -22.57 28.06 -11.58
N ASN A 484 -22.83 27.10 -12.48
CA ASN A 484 -23.93 26.17 -12.32
C ASN A 484 -23.46 24.94 -11.54
N TYR A 485 -24.32 24.44 -10.66
CA TYR A 485 -24.01 23.32 -9.78
C TYR A 485 -25.15 22.31 -9.75
N LYS A 486 -24.80 21.04 -9.57
CA LYS A 486 -25.71 19.98 -9.16
C LYS A 486 -25.17 19.29 -7.92
N VAL A 487 -26.05 18.59 -7.21
CA VAL A 487 -25.67 17.69 -6.13
C VAL A 487 -26.07 16.28 -6.53
N ARG A 488 -25.24 15.32 -6.19
CA ARG A 488 -25.40 13.90 -6.49
C ARG A 488 -25.27 13.09 -5.21
N ALA A 489 -26.06 12.01 -5.08
CA ALA A 489 -25.97 11.07 -3.97
C ALA A 489 -26.36 9.67 -4.45
N TRP A 490 -25.91 8.65 -3.73
CA TRP A 490 -26.40 7.28 -3.86
C TRP A 490 -27.55 7.05 -2.88
N VAL A 491 -28.62 6.40 -3.37
CA VAL A 491 -29.88 6.33 -2.64
C VAL A 491 -30.48 4.94 -2.73
N ARG A 492 -30.92 4.42 -1.59
CA ARG A 492 -31.78 3.23 -1.52
C ARG A 492 -33.08 3.62 -0.82
N LYS A 493 -34.24 3.23 -1.35
CA LYS A 493 -35.52 3.67 -0.80
C LYS A 493 -36.59 2.60 -0.95
N GLY A 494 -37.19 2.21 0.16
CA GLY A 494 -38.36 1.34 0.23
C GLY A 494 -39.60 2.07 0.73
N GLY A 495 -40.76 1.71 0.20
CA GLY A 495 -42.05 2.20 0.69
C GLY A 495 -42.49 3.59 0.19
N GLY A 496 -43.67 4.00 0.64
CA GLY A 496 -44.37 5.22 0.21
C GLY A 496 -44.21 6.37 1.19
N PHE A 497 -44.05 7.59 0.67
CA PHE A 497 -43.90 8.81 1.47
C PHE A 497 -44.75 9.92 0.85
N ASP A 498 -45.37 10.76 1.67
CA ASP A 498 -46.06 11.97 1.21
C ASP A 498 -45.09 12.98 0.58
N MET A 499 -43.83 12.95 1.03
CA MET A 499 -42.73 13.68 0.42
C MET A 499 -41.44 12.88 0.55
N ALA A 500 -40.73 12.73 -0.56
CA ALA A 500 -39.35 12.22 -0.57
C ALA A 500 -38.62 12.91 -1.73
N ARG A 501 -37.74 13.86 -1.42
CA ARG A 501 -37.04 14.64 -2.44
C ARG A 501 -35.58 14.91 -2.08
N PHE A 502 -34.75 14.86 -3.11
CA PHE A 502 -33.40 15.40 -3.10
C PHE A 502 -33.45 16.84 -3.56
N GLN A 503 -33.06 17.77 -2.70
CA GLN A 503 -33.29 19.18 -2.98
C GLN A 503 -32.05 20.04 -2.74
N VAL A 504 -31.97 21.14 -3.48
CA VAL A 504 -30.87 22.11 -3.46
C VAL A 504 -31.39 23.53 -3.66
N LYS A 505 -30.75 24.51 -3.02
CA LYS A 505 -30.94 25.94 -3.29
C LYS A 505 -29.60 26.67 -3.25
N ALA A 506 -29.48 27.72 -4.07
CA ALA A 506 -28.26 28.51 -4.20
C ALA A 506 -28.31 29.86 -3.45
N CYS A 507 -29.32 30.05 -2.62
CA CYS A 507 -29.48 31.25 -1.79
C CYS A 507 -30.32 30.93 -0.54
N THR A 508 -30.26 31.79 0.48
CA THR A 508 -30.89 31.54 1.78
C THR A 508 -32.42 31.60 1.74
N SER A 509 -33.00 32.43 0.86
CA SER A 509 -34.45 32.72 0.81
C SER A 509 -35.16 32.29 -0.48
N CYS A 510 -34.49 31.54 -1.39
CA CYS A 510 -35.12 31.03 -2.61
C CYS A 510 -35.81 29.68 -2.38
N THR A 511 -36.68 29.34 -3.33
CA THR A 511 -37.28 28.02 -3.43
C THR A 511 -36.22 26.97 -3.76
N PHE A 512 -36.43 25.75 -3.25
CA PHE A 512 -35.61 24.61 -3.59
C PHE A 512 -35.90 24.13 -5.02
N ALA A 513 -34.84 23.85 -5.78
CA ALA A 513 -34.90 22.94 -6.90
C ALA A 513 -34.78 21.51 -6.36
N PHE A 514 -35.53 20.56 -6.92
CA PHE A 514 -35.54 19.20 -6.37
C PHE A 514 -35.85 18.11 -7.40
N THR A 515 -35.42 16.90 -7.06
CA THR A 515 -35.77 15.64 -7.71
C THR A 515 -36.60 14.83 -6.72
N THR A 516 -37.83 14.45 -7.11
CA THR A 516 -38.65 13.51 -6.34
C THR A 516 -38.04 12.12 -6.42
N LEU A 517 -37.85 11.46 -5.29
CA LEU A 517 -37.26 10.13 -5.21
C LEU A 517 -38.28 9.05 -5.58
N GLY A 518 -37.86 8.11 -6.42
CA GLY A 518 -38.63 6.92 -6.77
C GLY A 518 -38.62 5.86 -5.67
N THR A 519 -38.72 4.59 -6.07
CA THR A 519 -38.46 3.44 -5.19
C THR A 519 -37.28 2.69 -5.78
N TYR A 520 -36.26 2.44 -4.95
CA TYR A 520 -34.98 1.88 -5.38
C TYR A 520 -34.65 0.68 -4.47
N GLY A 521 -34.74 -0.53 -5.02
CA GLY A 521 -34.38 -1.75 -4.29
C GLY A 521 -32.89 -1.82 -3.99
N ASP A 522 -32.07 -1.41 -4.97
CA ASP A 522 -30.62 -1.29 -4.86
C ASP A 522 -30.19 0.19 -4.79
N TRP A 523 -28.94 0.42 -4.41
CA TRP A 523 -28.32 1.75 -4.42
C TRP A 523 -28.37 2.35 -5.84
N THR A 524 -29.07 3.47 -5.97
CA THR A 524 -29.28 4.18 -7.23
C THR A 524 -28.74 5.60 -7.11
N GLN A 525 -27.92 6.02 -8.07
CA GLN A 525 -27.41 7.37 -8.10
C GLN A 525 -28.51 8.35 -8.55
N VAL A 526 -28.72 9.41 -7.79
CA VAL A 526 -29.67 10.49 -8.12
C VAL A 526 -28.96 11.84 -8.12
N GLU A 527 -29.52 12.78 -8.89
CA GLU A 527 -29.03 14.16 -8.95
C GLU A 527 -30.14 15.16 -8.69
N THR A 528 -29.80 16.32 -8.16
CA THR A 528 -30.68 17.49 -8.18
C THR A 528 -30.72 18.14 -9.57
N PRO A 529 -31.73 18.97 -9.86
CA PRO A 529 -31.63 19.91 -10.97
C PRO A 529 -30.42 20.83 -10.81
N ALA A 530 -29.92 21.35 -11.93
CA ALA A 530 -28.85 22.34 -11.91
C ALA A 530 -29.35 23.67 -11.34
N VAL A 531 -28.55 24.30 -10.47
CA VAL A 531 -28.81 25.62 -9.90
C VAL A 531 -27.65 26.56 -10.14
N SER A 532 -27.94 27.84 -10.37
CA SER A 532 -26.91 28.86 -10.57
C SER A 532 -26.49 29.45 -9.23
N VAL A 533 -25.21 29.31 -8.88
CA VAL A 533 -24.60 29.91 -7.70
C VAL A 533 -23.94 31.22 -8.12
N THR A 534 -24.42 32.32 -7.55
CA THR A 534 -23.86 33.66 -7.77
C THR A 534 -23.26 34.25 -6.49
N GLY A 535 -23.86 33.95 -5.33
CA GLY A 535 -23.40 34.40 -4.01
C GLY A 535 -22.46 33.44 -3.27
N GLY A 536 -21.94 32.42 -3.96
CA GLY A 536 -21.02 31.43 -3.40
C GLY A 536 -21.59 30.53 -2.31
N PHE A 537 -22.91 30.31 -2.32
CA PHE A 537 -23.64 29.52 -1.33
C PHE A 537 -24.43 28.39 -2.00
N LEU A 538 -24.48 27.24 -1.35
CA LEU A 538 -25.33 26.11 -1.75
C LEU A 538 -25.79 25.35 -0.51
N GLU A 539 -27.09 25.07 -0.41
CA GLU A 539 -27.67 24.22 0.64
C GLU A 539 -28.39 23.05 -0.02
N PHE A 540 -28.11 21.82 0.44
CA PHE A 540 -28.61 20.61 -0.20
C PHE A 540 -28.78 19.45 0.79
N GLY A 541 -29.56 18.43 0.41
CA GLY A 541 -29.84 17.27 1.24
C GLY A 541 -31.18 16.61 0.95
N PHE A 542 -31.68 15.83 1.91
CA PHE A 542 -32.94 15.09 1.82
C PHE A 542 -34.05 15.64 2.69
N HIS A 543 -35.21 15.88 2.06
CA HIS A 543 -36.45 16.25 2.75
C HIS A 543 -37.47 15.13 2.58
N THR A 544 -37.86 14.52 3.68
CA THR A 544 -38.78 13.39 3.69
C THR A 544 -39.88 13.62 4.70
N ARG A 545 -41.12 13.32 4.31
CA ARG A 545 -42.30 13.33 5.17
C ARG A 545 -43.11 12.07 4.97
N ALA A 546 -43.48 11.46 6.09
CA ALA A 546 -44.49 10.41 6.18
C ALA A 546 -45.58 10.86 7.15
N LEU A 547 -46.83 10.93 6.70
CA LEU A 547 -48.01 11.25 7.50
C LEU A 547 -48.52 10.04 8.28
N THR A 548 -48.09 8.83 7.92
CA THR A 548 -48.38 7.57 8.60
C THR A 548 -47.08 6.83 8.94
N GLY A 549 -47.03 6.26 10.14
CA GLY A 549 -45.90 5.42 10.56
C GLY A 549 -45.97 4.05 9.89
N ASN A 550 -44.89 3.62 9.26
CA ASN A 550 -44.78 2.29 8.66
C ASN A 550 -43.32 1.84 8.71
N THR A 551 -43.05 0.74 9.43
CA THR A 551 -41.69 0.23 9.64
C THR A 551 -41.04 -0.31 8.37
N ALA A 552 -41.80 -0.56 7.29
CA ALA A 552 -41.27 -0.96 5.99
C ALA A 552 -40.78 0.23 5.13
N ASN A 553 -41.09 1.47 5.52
CA ASN A 553 -40.70 2.67 4.77
C ASN A 553 -39.32 3.17 5.23
N PHE A 554 -38.35 3.23 4.33
CA PHE A 554 -37.00 3.72 4.64
C PHE A 554 -36.40 4.49 3.47
N ILE A 555 -35.50 5.44 3.77
CA ILE A 555 -34.67 6.14 2.78
C ILE A 555 -33.25 6.17 3.31
N HIS A 556 -32.31 5.63 2.52
CA HIS A 556 -30.89 5.65 2.82
C HIS A 556 -30.17 6.55 1.82
N MET A 557 -29.15 7.27 2.28
CA MET A 557 -28.32 8.15 1.45
C MET A 557 -26.85 7.95 1.77
N ASP A 558 -26.03 7.90 0.73
CA ASP A 558 -24.60 7.79 0.87
C ASP A 558 -23.87 8.51 -0.26
N ASP A 559 -22.55 8.70 -0.10
CA ASP A 559 -21.63 9.21 -1.12
C ASP A 559 -22.11 10.54 -1.77
N VAL A 560 -22.46 11.52 -0.94
CA VAL A 560 -22.93 12.82 -1.43
C VAL A 560 -21.78 13.64 -2.00
N SER A 561 -21.99 14.22 -3.18
CA SER A 561 -21.03 15.08 -3.90
C SER A 561 -21.70 16.30 -4.54
N VAL A 562 -20.96 17.41 -4.63
CA VAL A 562 -21.38 18.66 -5.29
C VAL A 562 -20.54 18.82 -6.53
N ILE A 563 -21.22 18.96 -7.67
CA ILE A 563 -20.63 18.99 -9.00
C ILE A 563 -20.80 20.40 -9.55
N LYS A 564 -19.69 21.06 -9.89
CA LYS A 564 -19.74 22.27 -10.72
C LYS A 564 -19.86 21.83 -12.19
N LEU A 565 -20.81 22.41 -12.92
CA LEU A 565 -21.09 22.13 -14.32
C LEU A 565 -20.25 22.97 -15.28
#